data_AF-A0A971MWE2-F1
#
_entry.id   AF-A0A971MWE2-F1
#
_cell.length_a   1.000
_cell.length_b   1.000
_cell.length_c   1.000
_cell.angle_alpha   90.00
_cell.angle_beta   90.00
_cell.angle_gamma   90.00
#
_symmetry.space_group_name_H-M   'P 1'
#
loop_
_entity.id
_entity.type
_entity.pdbx_description
1 polymer ?
#
loop_
_entity_poly.entity_id
_entity_poly.type
_entity_poly.pdbx_seq_one_letter_code
_entity_poly.pdbx_strand_id
1 'polypeptide(L)'
;SHMVLPMLGLGEAEYKGEVLEGLIAMNDANISCIELSAKEGLALINGTTVLTAIGALALYDGIILSKLSDSISAISLESNQGIIDAFDHRLHEIRPHRGQLKTAENIRKLTKGSSLTTHQGQIRVQDPYSLRCIPQVHGATKDALYFIKEKVELEINAVTDNPIVTLEGDVISGGNFHGEPMAMVFDYMAIALSEIANISERRIERLINASLSGNPSFLVSHPGLNSGFMIAQYAAASLVSENKILSHPASVDSIPSSENQEDIVSMGTIAARKAYDITKNVRRVLATELMAACQSLAFKDDFNLGIGSNYLFKEFRRAVSFIEYDKDIQMYQELDKATQFLLNEEIIENIEKLIDAELF
;
A
#
# COMPACT_ATOMS: atom_id res chain seq x y z
N SER A 1 12.45 -11.22 -22.62
CA SER A 1 13.10 -12.46 -23.09
C SER A 1 12.67 -13.71 -22.32
N HIS A 2 12.88 -13.82 -21.01
CA HIS A 2 12.55 -15.05 -20.25
C HIS A 2 11.09 -15.51 -20.41
N MET A 3 10.11 -14.59 -20.38
CA MET A 3 8.70 -14.88 -20.63
C MET A 3 8.41 -15.55 -21.99
N VAL A 4 9.26 -15.31 -23.00
CA VAL A 4 9.08 -15.79 -24.38
C VAL A 4 9.69 -17.18 -24.57
N LEU A 5 10.68 -17.56 -23.75
CA LEU A 5 11.39 -18.83 -23.94
C LEU A 5 10.45 -20.06 -23.94
N PRO A 6 9.47 -20.19 -23.01
CA PRO A 6 8.55 -21.31 -23.03
C PRO A 6 7.72 -21.38 -24.31
N MET A 7 7.38 -20.24 -24.91
CA MET A 7 6.66 -20.21 -26.20
C MET A 7 7.44 -20.89 -27.32
N LEU A 8 8.77 -20.97 -27.22
CA LEU A 8 9.67 -21.63 -28.16
C LEU A 8 10.06 -23.06 -27.73
N GLY A 9 9.46 -23.58 -26.65
CA GLY A 9 9.85 -24.85 -26.02
C GLY A 9 11.17 -24.79 -25.26
N LEU A 10 11.64 -23.59 -24.89
CA LEU A 10 12.90 -23.36 -24.19
C LEU A 10 12.66 -22.83 -22.77
N GLY A 11 13.72 -22.76 -21.97
CA GLY A 11 13.66 -22.19 -20.62
C GLY A 11 12.76 -22.99 -19.68
N GLU A 12 12.13 -22.30 -18.73
CA GLU A 12 11.30 -22.88 -17.67
C GLU A 12 9.97 -22.11 -17.57
N ALA A 13 8.92 -22.81 -17.14
CA ALA A 13 7.62 -22.21 -16.84
C ALA A 13 6.97 -22.91 -15.64
N GLU A 14 6.19 -22.15 -14.86
CA GLU A 14 5.37 -22.70 -13.79
C GLU A 14 4.03 -23.19 -14.36
N TYR A 15 3.69 -24.46 -14.12
CA TYR A 15 2.39 -25.04 -14.46
C TYR A 15 1.83 -25.79 -13.26
N LYS A 16 0.63 -25.38 -12.82
CA LYS A 16 -0.07 -25.96 -11.65
C LYS A 16 0.78 -25.98 -10.36
N GLY A 17 1.61 -24.96 -10.15
CA GLY A 17 2.44 -24.80 -8.96
C GLY A 17 3.80 -25.52 -9.01
N GLU A 18 4.14 -26.16 -10.13
CA GLU A 18 5.46 -26.80 -10.34
C GLU A 18 6.22 -26.09 -11.46
N VAL A 19 7.52 -25.86 -11.25
CA VAL A 19 8.42 -25.31 -12.28
C VAL A 19 8.93 -26.45 -13.14
N LEU A 20 8.64 -26.40 -14.44
CA LEU A 20 8.97 -27.43 -15.41
C LEU A 20 9.81 -26.83 -16.55
N GLU A 21 10.49 -27.69 -17.30
CA GLU A 21 11.08 -27.31 -18.59
C GLU A 21 9.98 -26.76 -19.53
N GLY A 22 10.29 -25.69 -20.25
CA GLY A 22 9.30 -24.94 -21.05
C GLY A 22 8.52 -25.82 -22.02
N LEU A 23 9.18 -26.75 -22.73
CA LEU A 23 8.51 -27.68 -23.63
C LEU A 23 7.53 -28.61 -22.90
N ILE A 24 7.91 -29.10 -21.71
CA ILE A 24 7.05 -29.98 -20.90
C ILE A 24 5.84 -29.19 -20.42
N ALA A 25 6.05 -27.99 -19.86
CA ALA A 25 4.97 -27.12 -19.40
C ALA A 25 3.97 -26.79 -20.52
N MET A 26 4.45 -26.46 -21.72
CA MET A 26 3.61 -26.16 -22.89
C MET A 26 2.80 -27.38 -23.33
N ASN A 27 3.42 -28.56 -23.39
CA ASN A 27 2.73 -29.81 -23.73
C ASN A 27 1.66 -30.18 -22.68
N ASP A 28 1.98 -30.09 -21.40
CA ASP A 28 1.06 -30.39 -20.29
C ASP A 28 -0.12 -29.40 -20.22
N ALA A 29 0.10 -28.16 -20.68
CA ALA A 29 -0.93 -27.15 -20.85
C ALA A 29 -1.73 -27.29 -22.16
N ASN A 30 -1.37 -28.22 -23.05
CA ASN A 30 -1.90 -28.38 -24.41
C ASN A 30 -1.75 -27.11 -25.28
N ILE A 31 -0.63 -26.39 -25.13
CA ILE A 31 -0.30 -25.19 -25.92
C ILE A 31 0.86 -25.53 -26.86
N SER A 32 0.68 -25.32 -28.16
CA SER A 32 1.74 -25.53 -29.13
C SER A 32 2.84 -24.47 -29.03
N CYS A 33 4.10 -24.89 -29.16
CA CYS A 33 5.22 -23.96 -29.31
C CYS A 33 5.15 -23.24 -30.67
N ILE A 34 5.72 -22.05 -30.74
CA ILE A 34 5.75 -21.19 -31.93
C ILE A 34 7.16 -21.12 -32.52
N GLU A 35 7.23 -20.83 -33.81
CA GLU A 35 8.45 -20.39 -34.48
C GLU A 35 8.34 -18.90 -34.80
N LEU A 36 9.34 -18.11 -34.41
CA LEU A 36 9.30 -16.67 -34.61
C LEU A 36 9.66 -16.30 -36.04
N SER A 37 8.82 -15.45 -36.63
CA SER A 37 9.08 -14.77 -37.90
C SER A 37 9.84 -13.45 -37.69
N ALA A 38 10.10 -12.74 -38.79
CA ALA A 38 10.75 -11.44 -38.76
C ALA A 38 9.99 -10.46 -37.82
N LYS A 39 10.74 -9.66 -37.04
CA LYS A 39 10.26 -8.70 -36.02
C LYS A 39 9.63 -9.30 -34.76
N GLU A 40 9.01 -10.48 -34.81
CA GLU A 40 8.23 -11.02 -33.68
C GLU A 40 9.04 -11.16 -32.39
N GLY A 41 10.30 -11.61 -32.49
CA GLY A 41 11.18 -11.69 -31.32
C GLY A 41 11.41 -10.34 -30.63
N LEU A 42 11.57 -9.27 -31.42
CA LEU A 42 11.76 -7.91 -30.88
C LEU A 42 10.45 -7.36 -30.32
N ALA A 43 9.33 -7.58 -31.01
CA ALA A 43 8.01 -7.18 -30.55
C ALA A 43 7.63 -7.80 -29.19
N LEU A 44 8.08 -9.02 -28.91
CA LEU A 44 7.79 -9.72 -27.66
C LEU A 44 8.67 -9.32 -26.47
N ILE A 45 9.84 -8.72 -26.71
CA ILE A 45 10.80 -8.41 -25.64
C ILE A 45 11.06 -6.92 -25.46
N ASN A 46 10.78 -6.11 -26.47
CA ASN A 46 11.07 -4.69 -26.47
C ASN A 46 9.85 -3.90 -26.00
N GLY A 47 10.01 -3.14 -24.92
CA GLY A 47 8.93 -2.35 -24.34
C GLY A 47 8.99 -2.28 -22.82
N THR A 48 7.96 -1.67 -22.24
CA THR A 48 7.87 -1.38 -20.80
C THR A 48 6.99 -2.38 -20.04
N THR A 49 6.60 -3.49 -20.67
CA THR A 49 5.61 -4.43 -20.11
C THR A 49 5.93 -4.90 -18.69
N VAL A 50 7.19 -5.27 -18.41
CA VAL A 50 7.58 -5.80 -17.09
C VAL A 50 7.55 -4.74 -16.00
N LEU A 51 8.13 -3.56 -16.25
CA LEU A 51 8.12 -2.48 -15.25
C LEU A 51 6.68 -2.00 -15.00
N THR A 52 5.88 -1.89 -16.06
CA THR A 52 4.48 -1.45 -15.98
C THR A 52 3.61 -2.47 -15.26
N ALA A 53 3.81 -3.77 -15.50
CA ALA A 53 3.09 -4.83 -14.79
C ALA A 53 3.38 -4.81 -13.28
N ILE A 54 4.66 -4.74 -12.87
CA ILE A 54 5.04 -4.68 -11.46
C ILE A 54 4.45 -3.42 -10.80
N GLY A 55 4.59 -2.27 -11.47
CA GLY A 55 4.07 -1.02 -10.96
C GLY A 55 2.54 -0.94 -10.91
N ALA A 56 1.84 -1.60 -11.84
CA ALA A 56 0.37 -1.68 -11.83
C ALA A 56 -0.14 -2.52 -10.65
N LEU A 57 0.50 -3.65 -10.35
CA LEU A 57 0.20 -4.46 -9.17
C LEU A 57 0.48 -3.67 -7.88
N ALA A 58 1.61 -2.98 -7.82
CA ALA A 58 1.94 -2.12 -6.68
C ALA A 58 0.96 -0.95 -6.52
N LEU A 59 0.49 -0.34 -7.62
CA LEU A 59 -0.53 0.70 -7.60
C LEU A 59 -1.87 0.16 -7.08
N TYR A 60 -2.30 -1.01 -7.57
CA TYR A 60 -3.53 -1.66 -7.11
C TYR A 60 -3.49 -1.89 -5.60
N ASP A 61 -2.42 -2.51 -5.11
CA ASP A 61 -2.16 -2.68 -3.68
C ASP A 61 -2.13 -1.34 -2.94
N GLY A 62 -1.47 -0.32 -3.51
CA GLY A 62 -1.37 1.02 -2.93
C GLY A 62 -2.72 1.72 -2.77
N ILE A 63 -3.64 1.55 -3.73
CA ILE A 63 -5.01 2.05 -3.66
C ILE A 63 -5.77 1.38 -2.52
N ILE A 64 -5.69 0.05 -2.41
CA ILE A 64 -6.31 -0.70 -1.31
C ILE A 64 -5.75 -0.25 0.04
N LEU A 65 -4.42 -0.13 0.15
CA LEU A 65 -3.74 0.34 1.36
C LEU A 65 -4.13 1.79 1.71
N SER A 66 -4.39 2.65 0.71
CA SER A 66 -4.91 4.00 0.96
C SER A 66 -6.30 3.96 1.60
N LYS A 67 -7.21 3.10 1.12
CA LYS A 67 -8.54 2.91 1.73
C LYS A 67 -8.43 2.35 3.15
N LEU A 68 -7.60 1.32 3.34
CA LEU A 68 -7.34 0.73 4.66
C LEU A 68 -6.71 1.73 5.62
N SER A 69 -5.81 2.60 5.16
CA SER A 69 -5.16 3.59 6.01
C SER A 69 -6.16 4.54 6.66
N ASP A 70 -7.19 4.99 5.93
CA ASP A 70 -8.25 5.83 6.49
C ASP A 70 -9.06 5.04 7.53
N SER A 71 -9.49 3.82 7.20
CA SER A 71 -10.27 2.95 8.10
C SER A 71 -9.54 2.58 9.39
N ILE A 72 -8.25 2.24 9.30
CA ILE A 72 -7.41 1.90 10.46
C ILE A 72 -7.15 3.16 11.29
N SER A 73 -6.85 4.29 10.65
CA SER A 73 -6.61 5.54 11.35
C SER A 73 -7.86 6.07 12.07
N ALA A 74 -9.07 5.75 11.59
CA ALA A 74 -10.31 6.03 12.30
C ALA A 74 -10.39 5.30 13.64
N ILE A 75 -10.05 4.01 13.68
CA ILE A 75 -9.97 3.25 14.94
C ILE A 75 -8.90 3.85 15.85
N SER A 76 -7.71 4.18 15.33
CA SER A 76 -6.66 4.84 16.10
C SER A 76 -7.08 6.19 16.65
N LEU A 77 -7.83 6.99 15.88
CA LEU A 77 -8.38 8.27 16.29
C LEU A 77 -9.35 8.10 17.46
N GLU A 78 -10.31 7.18 17.33
CA GLU A 78 -11.28 6.87 18.39
C GLU A 78 -10.61 6.31 19.65
N SER A 79 -9.66 5.38 19.48
CA SER A 79 -8.88 4.81 20.58
C SER A 79 -8.12 5.88 21.39
N ASN A 80 -7.70 6.95 20.73
CA ASN A 80 -7.04 8.11 21.35
C ASN A 80 -8.01 9.22 21.79
N GLN A 81 -9.32 9.02 21.70
CA GLN A 81 -10.35 10.04 21.91
C GLN A 81 -10.11 11.31 21.08
N GLY A 82 -9.79 11.13 19.80
CA GLY A 82 -9.36 12.20 18.90
C GLY A 82 -10.42 13.26 18.61
N ILE A 83 -9.95 14.46 18.26
CA ILE A 83 -10.75 15.65 18.01
C ILE A 83 -11.29 15.61 16.57
N ILE A 84 -12.61 15.43 16.43
CA ILE A 84 -13.24 15.28 15.12
C ILE A 84 -13.31 16.61 14.33
N ASP A 85 -13.20 17.75 15.01
CA ASP A 85 -13.25 19.08 14.37
C ASP A 85 -12.11 19.31 13.38
N ALA A 86 -10.98 18.60 13.54
CA ALA A 86 -9.86 18.61 12.60
C ALA A 86 -10.21 18.08 11.19
N PHE A 87 -11.36 17.42 11.09
CA PHE A 87 -11.88 16.81 9.87
C PHE A 87 -13.08 17.59 9.32
N ASP A 88 -13.42 18.78 9.84
CA ASP A 88 -14.55 19.59 9.35
C ASP A 88 -14.37 19.95 7.86
N HIS A 89 -15.40 19.71 7.04
CA HIS A 89 -15.35 19.97 5.59
C HIS A 89 -14.89 21.37 5.23
N ARG A 90 -15.30 22.40 5.99
CA ARG A 90 -14.98 23.81 5.72
C ARG A 90 -13.48 24.07 5.79
N LEU A 91 -12.78 23.38 6.70
CA LEU A 91 -11.33 23.49 6.82
C LEU A 91 -10.63 22.99 5.55
N HIS A 92 -11.15 21.92 4.97
CA HIS A 92 -10.55 21.28 3.81
C HIS A 92 -10.97 21.92 2.49
N GLU A 93 -12.13 22.59 2.43
CA GLU A 93 -12.54 23.42 1.29
C GLU A 93 -11.63 24.65 1.11
N ILE A 94 -11.12 25.22 2.20
CA ILE A 94 -10.17 26.35 2.15
C ILE A 94 -8.83 25.92 1.52
N ARG A 95 -8.47 24.62 1.62
CA ARG A 95 -7.28 24.04 0.99
C ARG A 95 -7.67 22.79 0.17
N PRO A 96 -8.28 22.96 -1.02
CA PRO A 96 -9.10 21.96 -1.69
C PRO A 96 -8.29 20.93 -2.51
N HIS A 97 -7.27 20.33 -1.91
CA HIS A 97 -6.63 19.14 -2.50
C HIS A 97 -7.62 17.97 -2.51
N ARG A 98 -7.77 17.31 -3.66
CA ARG A 98 -8.80 16.28 -3.87
C ARG A 98 -8.68 15.15 -2.84
N GLY A 99 -7.49 14.60 -2.68
CA GLY A 99 -7.22 13.56 -1.71
C GLY A 99 -7.44 14.02 -0.26
N GLN A 100 -7.11 15.27 0.06
CA GLN A 100 -7.31 15.83 1.41
C GLN A 100 -8.80 15.95 1.74
N LEU A 101 -9.61 16.49 0.82
CA LEU A 101 -11.06 16.55 0.95
C LEU A 101 -11.64 15.15 1.14
N LYS A 102 -11.16 14.19 0.33
CA LYS A 102 -11.62 12.80 0.37
C LYS A 102 -11.31 12.12 1.70
N THR A 103 -10.06 12.18 2.18
CA THR A 103 -9.70 11.60 3.48
C THR A 103 -10.50 12.24 4.62
N ALA A 104 -10.68 13.56 4.62
CA ALA A 104 -11.47 14.21 5.66
C ALA A 104 -12.93 13.74 5.67
N GLU A 105 -13.54 13.60 4.49
CA GLU A 105 -14.87 13.00 4.34
C GLU A 105 -14.91 11.57 4.88
N ASN A 106 -13.94 10.74 4.48
CA ASN A 106 -13.84 9.34 4.89
C ASN A 106 -13.80 9.21 6.41
N ILE A 107 -12.92 9.96 7.10
CA ILE A 107 -12.80 9.87 8.56
C ILE A 107 -14.10 10.28 9.25
N ARG A 108 -14.77 11.36 8.80
CA ARG A 108 -16.09 11.75 9.35
C ARG A 108 -17.14 10.65 9.16
N LYS A 109 -17.17 9.99 7.99
CA LYS A 109 -18.12 8.91 7.69
C LYS A 109 -17.82 7.65 8.49
N LEU A 110 -16.55 7.24 8.57
CA LEU A 110 -16.08 6.06 9.30
C LEU A 110 -16.36 6.16 10.81
N THR A 111 -16.13 7.34 11.40
CA THR A 111 -16.31 7.61 12.84
C THR A 111 -17.72 8.07 13.22
N LYS A 112 -18.66 8.11 12.26
CA LYS A 112 -20.03 8.57 12.51
C LYS A 112 -20.72 7.71 13.57
N GLY A 113 -21.20 8.36 14.64
CA GLY A 113 -21.86 7.69 15.77
C GLY A 113 -20.93 7.24 16.89
N SER A 114 -19.63 7.55 16.78
CA SER A 114 -18.65 7.26 17.85
C SER A 114 -18.98 8.00 19.14
N SER A 115 -18.83 7.30 20.27
CA SER A 115 -18.82 7.91 21.60
C SER A 115 -17.41 8.31 22.06
N LEU A 116 -16.38 7.96 21.28
CA LEU A 116 -14.98 8.16 21.65
C LEU A 116 -14.36 9.41 21.03
N THR A 117 -14.86 9.89 19.88
CA THR A 117 -14.38 11.16 19.34
C THR A 117 -14.78 12.33 20.24
N THR A 118 -13.93 13.35 20.28
CA THR A 118 -14.11 14.55 21.09
C THR A 118 -14.15 15.80 20.23
N HIS A 119 -14.44 16.94 20.86
CA HIS A 119 -14.33 18.26 20.27
C HIS A 119 -13.16 19.05 20.86
N GLN A 120 -12.71 20.05 20.10
CA GLN A 120 -11.67 20.97 20.49
C GLN A 120 -12.01 21.62 21.83
N GLY A 121 -11.10 21.50 22.79
CA GLY A 121 -11.27 22.04 24.14
C GLY A 121 -12.05 21.15 25.10
N GLN A 122 -12.59 20.00 24.66
CA GLN A 122 -13.30 19.07 25.54
C GLN A 122 -12.32 18.31 26.45
N ILE A 123 -11.33 17.62 25.87
CA ILE A 123 -10.24 16.95 26.61
C ILE A 123 -8.93 17.72 26.46
N ARG A 124 -8.68 18.23 25.25
CA ARG A 124 -7.46 18.97 24.89
C ARG A 124 -7.76 19.94 23.76
N VAL A 125 -6.88 20.93 23.57
CA VAL A 125 -7.07 21.98 22.55
C VAL A 125 -6.76 21.43 21.15
N GLN A 126 -5.73 20.62 20.99
CA GLN A 126 -5.34 20.06 19.71
C GLN A 126 -4.79 18.65 19.87
N ASP A 127 -5.01 17.84 18.84
CA ASP A 127 -4.33 16.56 18.67
C ASP A 127 -2.92 16.73 18.09
N PRO A 128 -2.02 15.75 18.34
CA PRO A 128 -0.75 15.66 17.63
C PRO A 128 -0.97 15.46 16.13
N TYR A 129 0.08 15.70 15.34
CA TYR A 129 -0.03 15.66 13.87
C TYR A 129 -0.35 14.27 13.33
N SER A 130 0.08 13.19 13.98
CA SER A 130 -0.24 11.81 13.53
C SER A 130 -1.74 11.49 13.54
N LEU A 131 -2.55 12.26 14.29
CA LEU A 131 -4.01 12.18 14.29
C LEU A 131 -4.63 13.36 13.52
N ARG A 132 -4.19 14.59 13.81
CA ARG A 132 -4.78 15.81 13.26
C ARG A 132 -4.47 16.03 11.78
N CYS A 133 -3.33 15.54 11.30
CA CYS A 133 -2.88 15.73 9.93
C CYS A 133 -3.19 14.53 9.02
N ILE A 134 -4.04 13.60 9.46
CA ILE A 134 -4.49 12.46 8.65
C ILE A 134 -4.99 12.93 7.26
N PRO A 135 -5.87 13.95 7.13
CA PRO A 135 -6.32 14.40 5.82
C PRO A 135 -5.20 14.92 4.93
N GLN A 136 -4.26 15.67 5.49
CA GLN A 136 -3.18 16.28 4.71
C GLN A 136 -2.17 15.24 4.24
N VAL A 137 -1.82 14.28 5.09
CA VAL A 137 -0.81 13.25 4.77
C VAL A 137 -1.40 12.15 3.90
N HIS A 138 -2.51 11.52 4.31
CA HIS A 138 -3.13 10.48 3.49
C HIS A 138 -3.68 11.06 2.18
N GLY A 139 -4.19 12.30 2.22
CA GLY A 139 -4.68 12.99 1.03
C GLY A 139 -3.59 13.28 0.01
N ALA A 140 -2.38 13.66 0.44
CA ALA A 140 -1.24 13.81 -0.47
C ALA A 140 -0.88 12.48 -1.16
N THR A 141 -0.93 11.36 -0.42
CA THR A 141 -0.75 10.03 -1.03
C THR A 141 -1.88 9.69 -2.00
N LYS A 142 -3.14 9.99 -1.69
CA LYS A 142 -4.27 9.78 -2.62
C LYS A 142 -4.09 10.59 -3.92
N ASP A 143 -3.70 11.87 -3.81
CA ASP A 143 -3.42 12.71 -4.98
C ASP A 143 -2.29 12.14 -5.85
N ALA A 144 -1.23 11.64 -5.22
CA ALA A 144 -0.16 10.93 -5.92
C ALA A 144 -0.71 9.70 -6.66
N LEU A 145 -1.47 8.84 -5.97
CA LEU A 145 -2.02 7.61 -6.55
C LEU A 145 -3.01 7.88 -7.70
N TYR A 146 -3.80 8.95 -7.64
CA TYR A 146 -4.65 9.35 -8.78
C TYR A 146 -3.81 9.70 -10.02
N PHE A 147 -2.75 10.48 -9.84
CA PHE A 147 -1.83 10.83 -10.93
C PHE A 147 -1.12 9.59 -11.48
N ILE A 148 -0.62 8.73 -10.60
CA ILE A 148 0.05 7.48 -10.97
C ILE A 148 -0.90 6.57 -11.74
N LYS A 149 -2.16 6.45 -11.30
CA LYS A 149 -3.19 5.68 -11.98
C LYS A 149 -3.40 6.12 -13.41
N GLU A 150 -3.50 7.42 -13.66
CA GLU A 150 -3.62 7.96 -15.02
C GLU A 150 -2.44 7.52 -15.92
N LYS A 151 -1.21 7.57 -15.41
CA LYS A 151 -0.01 7.20 -16.17
C LYS A 151 0.09 5.70 -16.42
N VAL A 152 -0.21 4.88 -15.42
CA VAL A 152 -0.25 3.42 -15.56
C VAL A 152 -1.32 2.99 -16.55
N GLU A 153 -2.53 3.57 -16.48
CA GLU A 153 -3.61 3.25 -17.43
C GLU A 153 -3.26 3.66 -18.86
N LEU A 154 -2.57 4.78 -19.06
CA LEU A 154 -2.07 5.17 -20.38
C LEU A 154 -1.05 4.15 -20.89
N GLU A 155 -0.04 3.81 -20.09
CA GLU A 155 1.08 2.95 -20.50
C GLU A 155 0.63 1.52 -20.81
N ILE A 156 -0.32 0.96 -20.03
CA ILE A 156 -0.88 -0.37 -20.29
C ILE A 156 -1.53 -0.46 -21.67
N ASN A 157 -2.06 0.65 -22.19
CA ASN A 157 -2.72 0.73 -23.49
C ASN A 157 -1.80 1.29 -24.60
N ALA A 158 -0.50 1.47 -24.33
CA ALA A 158 0.45 2.04 -25.28
C ALA A 158 1.14 0.96 -26.14
N VAL A 159 1.60 1.37 -27.32
CA VAL A 159 2.50 0.55 -28.16
C VAL A 159 3.94 0.95 -27.84
N THR A 160 4.61 0.10 -27.06
CA THR A 160 5.94 0.38 -26.51
C THR A 160 7.07 -0.37 -27.22
N ASP A 161 6.79 -1.21 -28.22
CA ASP A 161 7.82 -1.90 -28.98
C ASP A 161 8.47 -0.98 -30.03
N ASN A 162 9.48 -1.51 -30.73
CA ASN A 162 10.15 -0.80 -31.82
C ASN A 162 10.83 -1.80 -32.76
N PRO A 163 10.90 -1.55 -34.09
CA PRO A 163 10.28 -0.43 -34.83
C PRO A 163 8.75 -0.56 -34.92
N ILE A 164 8.06 0.55 -35.13
CA ILE A 164 6.62 0.58 -35.35
C ILE A 164 6.31 0.39 -36.83
N VAL A 165 5.37 -0.49 -37.14
CA VAL A 165 4.79 -0.63 -38.48
C VAL A 165 3.46 0.10 -38.49
N THR A 166 3.36 1.14 -39.30
CA THR A 166 2.14 1.96 -39.43
C THR A 166 1.10 1.27 -40.31
N LEU A 167 -0.15 1.78 -40.30
CA LEU A 167 -1.22 1.25 -41.15
C LEU A 167 -0.92 1.44 -42.64
N GLU A 168 -0.14 2.47 -42.97
CA GLU A 168 0.33 2.80 -44.32
C GLU A 168 1.48 1.89 -44.79
N GLY A 169 2.05 1.08 -43.89
CA GLY A 169 3.16 0.15 -44.15
C GLY A 169 4.55 0.75 -43.91
N ASP A 170 4.63 2.01 -43.46
CA ASP A 170 5.91 2.62 -43.08
C ASP A 170 6.48 1.94 -41.82
N VAL A 171 7.80 1.76 -41.81
CA VAL A 171 8.55 1.22 -40.67
C VAL A 171 9.33 2.37 -40.02
N ILE A 172 8.90 2.77 -38.82
CA ILE A 172 9.46 3.90 -38.10
C ILE A 172 10.24 3.39 -36.89
N SER A 173 11.54 3.71 -36.83
CA SER A 173 12.35 3.48 -35.63
C SER A 173 12.29 4.70 -34.72
N GLY A 174 11.82 4.52 -33.49
CA GLY A 174 11.73 5.51 -32.43
C GLY A 174 12.18 4.93 -31.08
N GLY A 175 11.63 5.46 -29.98
CA GLY A 175 12.07 5.18 -28.62
C GLY A 175 10.94 4.88 -27.63
N ASN A 176 9.78 4.37 -28.09
CA ASN A 176 8.62 4.11 -27.22
C ASN A 176 8.90 3.05 -26.14
N PHE A 177 9.96 2.25 -26.26
CA PHE A 177 10.40 1.30 -25.24
C PHE A 177 11.07 1.96 -24.03
N HIS A 178 11.39 3.26 -24.11
CA HIS A 178 12.09 3.96 -23.04
C HIS A 178 11.14 4.27 -21.88
N GLY A 179 11.25 3.51 -20.79
CA GLY A 179 10.33 3.57 -19.64
C GLY A 179 10.44 4.78 -18.70
N GLU A 180 11.03 5.90 -19.12
CA GLU A 180 11.18 7.11 -18.29
C GLU A 180 9.86 7.63 -17.72
N PRO A 181 8.76 7.70 -18.52
CA PRO A 181 7.48 8.19 -18.02
C PRO A 181 6.95 7.37 -16.84
N MET A 182 7.31 6.08 -16.76
CA MET A 182 6.91 5.19 -15.69
C MET A 182 7.92 5.14 -14.55
N ALA A 183 9.22 5.27 -14.84
CA ALA A 183 10.26 5.26 -13.82
C ALA A 183 10.05 6.37 -12.78
N MET A 184 9.82 7.61 -13.24
CA MET A 184 9.54 8.75 -12.36
C MET A 184 8.24 8.56 -11.56
N VAL A 185 7.22 8.00 -12.20
CA VAL A 185 5.91 7.73 -11.60
C VAL A 185 6.01 6.69 -10.48
N PHE A 186 6.80 5.64 -10.66
CA PHE A 186 6.98 4.61 -9.63
C PHE A 186 7.89 5.06 -8.49
N ASP A 187 8.89 5.92 -8.74
CA ASP A 187 9.61 6.58 -7.66
C ASP A 187 8.69 7.52 -6.86
N TYR A 188 7.78 8.24 -7.52
CA TYR A 188 6.77 9.04 -6.83
C TYR A 188 5.83 8.17 -5.98
N MET A 189 5.42 7.00 -6.49
CA MET A 189 4.64 6.02 -5.74
C MET A 189 5.36 5.53 -4.48
N ALA A 190 6.65 5.19 -4.60
CA ALA A 190 7.49 4.77 -3.50
C ALA A 190 7.53 5.84 -2.37
N ILE A 191 7.73 7.10 -2.74
CA ILE A 191 7.73 8.22 -1.80
C ILE A 191 6.36 8.38 -1.13
N ALA A 192 5.28 8.39 -1.92
CA ALA A 192 3.93 8.64 -1.43
C ALA A 192 3.43 7.56 -0.46
N LEU A 193 3.72 6.28 -0.75
CA LEU A 193 3.33 5.17 0.12
C LEU A 193 4.18 5.10 1.39
N SER A 194 5.46 5.49 1.32
CA SER A 194 6.33 5.54 2.50
C SER A 194 5.80 6.50 3.58
N GLU A 195 5.16 7.60 3.18
CA GLU A 195 4.52 8.54 4.12
C GLU A 195 3.33 7.92 4.88
N ILE A 196 2.57 6.99 4.27
CA ILE A 196 1.51 6.25 4.96
C ILE A 196 2.10 5.39 6.09
N ALA A 197 3.21 4.69 5.82
CA ALA A 197 3.89 3.92 6.85
C ALA A 197 4.46 4.83 7.96
N ASN A 198 5.07 5.97 7.59
CA ASN A 198 5.58 6.94 8.56
C ASN A 198 4.49 7.42 9.53
N ILE A 199 3.35 7.89 9.02
CA ILE A 199 2.29 8.40 9.89
C ILE A 199 1.60 7.29 10.70
N SER A 200 1.44 6.10 10.12
CA SER A 200 0.90 4.92 10.79
C SER A 200 1.77 4.49 11.97
N GLU A 201 3.08 4.41 11.79
CA GLU A 201 4.00 4.03 12.87
C GLU A 201 4.03 5.07 13.99
N ARG A 202 3.89 6.37 13.67
CA ARG A 202 3.70 7.41 14.71
C ARG A 202 2.38 7.25 15.48
N ARG A 203 1.33 6.64 14.89
CA ARG A 203 0.11 6.27 15.61
C ARG A 203 0.32 5.01 16.46
N ILE A 204 1.11 4.04 15.99
CA ILE A 204 1.53 2.87 16.81
C ILE A 204 2.23 3.36 18.09
N GLU A 205 3.26 4.19 17.97
CA GLU A 205 3.97 4.77 19.12
C GLU A 205 2.99 5.44 20.10
N ARG A 206 2.04 6.22 19.57
CA ARG A 206 1.06 6.91 20.39
C ARG A 206 0.17 5.94 21.17
N LEU A 207 -0.29 4.86 20.54
CA LEU A 207 -1.18 3.87 21.16
C LEU A 207 -0.47 3.13 22.31
N ILE A 208 0.78 2.73 22.09
CA ILE A 208 1.51 1.87 23.02
C ILE A 208 2.23 2.64 24.13
N ASN A 209 2.45 3.95 23.95
CA ASN A 209 3.12 4.77 24.95
C ASN A 209 2.11 5.27 26.00
N ALA A 210 2.25 4.78 27.23
CA ALA A 210 1.34 5.12 28.34
C ALA A 210 1.21 6.63 28.59
N SER A 211 2.30 7.40 28.40
CA SER A 211 2.27 8.84 28.59
C SER A 211 1.46 9.59 27.51
N LEU A 212 1.20 8.93 26.38
CA LEU A 212 0.51 9.51 25.24
C LEU A 212 -0.93 8.98 25.08
N SER A 213 -1.14 7.68 25.33
CA SER A 213 -2.46 7.04 25.19
C SER A 213 -3.30 7.06 26.46
N GLY A 214 -2.67 7.12 27.64
CA GLY A 214 -3.34 6.91 28.92
C GLY A 214 -3.65 5.44 29.23
N ASN A 215 -3.25 4.52 28.37
CA ASN A 215 -3.36 3.07 28.57
C ASN A 215 -2.10 2.51 29.26
N PRO A 216 -2.11 1.24 29.71
CA PRO A 216 -0.91 0.56 30.17
C PRO A 216 0.22 0.60 29.13
N SER A 217 1.46 0.71 29.59
CA SER A 217 2.64 0.70 28.71
C SER A 217 2.65 -0.54 27.83
N PHE A 218 2.89 -0.33 26.54
CA PHE A 218 2.94 -1.37 25.52
C PHE A 218 1.65 -2.19 25.35
N LEU A 219 0.51 -1.66 25.85
CA LEU A 219 -0.80 -2.30 25.80
C LEU A 219 -0.84 -3.68 26.48
N VAL A 220 -0.06 -3.82 27.55
CA VAL A 220 0.05 -5.04 28.35
C VAL A 220 -1.04 -5.09 29.43
N SER A 221 -1.81 -6.18 29.49
CA SER A 221 -2.76 -6.43 30.59
C SER A 221 -2.06 -6.71 31.93
N HIS A 222 -0.96 -7.48 31.90
CA HIS A 222 -0.24 -7.93 33.09
C HIS A 222 1.24 -7.49 33.06
N PRO A 223 1.56 -6.27 33.53
CA PRO A 223 2.91 -5.71 33.43
C PRO A 223 3.93 -6.48 34.27
N GLY A 224 5.21 -6.42 33.87
CA GLY A 224 6.35 -7.02 34.57
C GLY A 224 6.97 -8.17 33.78
N LEU A 225 6.23 -9.26 33.59
CA LEU A 225 6.71 -10.41 32.79
C LEU A 225 6.29 -10.36 31.32
N ASN A 226 5.32 -9.51 30.97
CA ASN A 226 4.83 -9.32 29.60
C ASN A 226 5.32 -7.97 29.07
N SER A 227 5.70 -7.95 27.79
CA SER A 227 6.18 -6.80 27.02
C SER A 227 5.17 -6.31 25.98
N GLY A 228 4.13 -7.10 25.66
CA GLY A 228 3.06 -6.71 24.75
C GLY A 228 3.57 -6.25 23.39
N PHE A 229 3.21 -5.03 23.00
CA PHE A 229 3.51 -4.50 21.67
C PHE A 229 4.90 -3.87 21.52
N MET A 230 5.75 -3.93 22.55
CA MET A 230 7.08 -3.30 22.52
C MET A 230 7.92 -3.73 21.29
N ILE A 231 8.05 -5.04 21.05
CA ILE A 231 8.88 -5.55 19.95
C ILE A 231 8.16 -5.44 18.60
N ALA A 232 6.81 -5.52 18.60
CA ALA A 232 6.03 -5.27 17.40
C ALA A 232 6.25 -3.85 16.85
N GLN A 233 6.41 -2.86 17.75
CA GLN A 233 6.81 -1.52 17.35
C GLN A 233 8.20 -1.49 16.70
N TYR A 234 9.19 -2.21 17.24
CA TYR A 234 10.53 -2.22 16.65
C TYR A 234 10.52 -2.76 15.22
N ALA A 235 9.73 -3.81 14.97
CA ALA A 235 9.52 -4.32 13.63
C ALA A 235 8.89 -3.28 12.70
N ALA A 236 7.83 -2.60 13.14
CA ALA A 236 7.20 -1.53 12.35
C ALA A 236 8.16 -0.36 12.07
N ALA A 237 8.91 0.09 13.08
CA ALA A 237 9.90 1.16 12.95
C ALA A 237 11.04 0.79 11.99
N SER A 238 11.48 -0.47 12.00
CA SER A 238 12.49 -0.98 11.07
C SER A 238 12.01 -0.89 9.62
N LEU A 239 10.79 -1.35 9.33
CA LEU A 239 10.21 -1.30 7.98
C LEU A 239 10.02 0.14 7.49
N VAL A 240 9.59 1.03 8.38
CA VAL A 240 9.52 2.45 8.09
C VAL A 240 10.90 3.04 7.76
N SER A 241 11.94 2.62 8.49
CA SER A 241 13.30 3.07 8.20
C SER A 241 13.82 2.52 6.86
N GLU A 242 13.50 1.27 6.53
CA GLU A 242 13.85 0.63 5.26
C GLU A 242 13.21 1.35 4.07
N ASN A 243 11.93 1.73 4.19
CA ASN A 243 11.20 2.51 3.18
C ASN A 243 11.91 3.82 2.82
N LYS A 244 12.62 4.47 3.77
CA LYS A 244 13.36 5.71 3.49
C LYS A 244 14.50 5.48 2.51
N ILE A 245 15.17 4.33 2.58
CA ILE A 245 16.24 3.96 1.65
C ILE A 245 15.64 3.54 0.31
N LEU A 246 14.57 2.73 0.32
CA LEU A 246 13.88 2.31 -0.90
C LEU A 246 13.24 3.48 -1.67
N SER A 247 12.92 4.57 -1.00
CA SER A 247 12.38 5.80 -1.61
C SER A 247 13.43 6.64 -2.35
N HIS A 248 14.73 6.27 -2.30
CA HIS A 248 15.73 6.94 -3.13
C HIS A 248 15.42 6.70 -4.62
N PRO A 249 15.30 7.75 -5.45
CA PRO A 249 14.82 7.60 -6.83
C PRO A 249 15.80 6.78 -7.66
N ALA A 250 15.28 5.81 -8.42
CA ALA A 250 16.07 5.07 -9.41
C ALA A 250 16.06 5.75 -10.78
N SER A 251 15.00 6.49 -11.10
CA SER A 251 14.82 7.23 -12.36
C SER A 251 15.87 8.31 -12.63
N VAL A 252 16.62 8.73 -11.60
CA VAL A 252 17.70 9.73 -11.76
C VAL A 252 19.06 9.10 -12.05
N ASP A 253 19.14 7.77 -12.14
CA ASP A 253 20.34 7.03 -12.49
C ASP A 253 20.27 6.48 -13.92
N SER A 254 21.42 6.36 -14.58
CA SER A 254 21.56 5.79 -15.91
C SER A 254 23.00 5.33 -16.12
N ILE A 255 23.20 4.11 -16.60
CA ILE A 255 24.51 3.54 -16.91
C ILE A 255 24.50 3.09 -18.37
N PRO A 256 25.43 3.59 -19.22
CA PRO A 256 25.44 3.25 -20.63
C PRO A 256 25.80 1.77 -20.85
N SER A 257 25.12 1.15 -21.82
CA SER A 257 25.34 -0.24 -22.23
C SER A 257 25.47 -0.37 -23.74
N SER A 258 25.72 -1.59 -24.21
CA SER A 258 25.64 -1.92 -25.64
C SER A 258 26.54 -1.05 -26.51
N GLU A 259 27.81 -0.88 -26.11
CA GLU A 259 28.81 -0.02 -26.78
C GLU A 259 28.38 1.46 -26.91
N ASN A 260 27.64 1.98 -25.91
CA ASN A 260 27.00 3.30 -25.89
C ASN A 260 25.87 3.48 -26.91
N GLN A 261 25.35 2.39 -27.50
CA GLN A 261 24.11 2.48 -28.27
C GLN A 261 22.89 2.74 -27.36
N GLU A 262 22.94 2.24 -26.13
CA GLU A 262 22.00 2.53 -25.04
C GLU A 262 22.72 3.46 -24.05
N ASP A 263 22.89 4.72 -24.43
CA ASP A 263 23.62 5.73 -23.67
C ASP A 263 22.79 6.40 -22.56
N ILE A 264 21.47 6.27 -22.64
CA ILE A 264 20.51 6.68 -21.60
C ILE A 264 19.43 5.62 -21.39
N VAL A 265 19.15 5.30 -20.13
CA VAL A 265 18.10 4.34 -19.72
C VAL A 265 17.37 4.86 -18.49
N SER A 266 16.15 4.34 -18.26
CA SER A 266 15.26 4.87 -17.21
C SER A 266 15.36 4.22 -15.83
N MET A 267 16.00 3.06 -15.74
CA MET A 267 15.97 2.21 -14.53
C MET A 267 14.55 1.90 -14.01
N GLY A 268 13.52 1.98 -14.87
CA GLY A 268 12.11 1.91 -14.44
C GLY A 268 11.71 0.60 -13.76
N THR A 269 12.33 -0.53 -14.10
CA THR A 269 12.10 -1.80 -13.40
C THR A 269 12.58 -1.77 -11.94
N ILE A 270 13.65 -1.03 -11.64
CA ILE A 270 14.12 -0.83 -10.26
C ILE A 270 13.14 0.07 -9.51
N ALA A 271 12.67 1.16 -10.13
CA ALA A 271 11.65 2.04 -9.56
C ALA A 271 10.37 1.26 -9.19
N ALA A 272 9.85 0.45 -10.12
CA ALA A 272 8.67 -0.38 -9.92
C ALA A 272 8.83 -1.40 -8.78
N ARG A 273 9.97 -2.11 -8.73
CA ARG A 273 10.25 -3.12 -7.69
C ARG A 273 10.36 -2.50 -6.30
N LYS A 274 11.04 -1.36 -6.16
CA LYS A 274 11.13 -0.65 -4.86
C LYS A 274 9.75 -0.23 -4.39
N ALA A 275 8.91 0.30 -5.28
CA ALA A 275 7.55 0.67 -4.94
C ALA A 275 6.71 -0.55 -4.49
N TYR A 276 6.87 -1.69 -5.16
CA TYR A 276 6.23 -2.96 -4.77
C TYR A 276 6.73 -3.51 -3.42
N ASP A 277 8.01 -3.36 -3.08
CA ASP A 277 8.50 -3.77 -1.76
C ASP A 277 8.00 -2.83 -0.66
N ILE A 278 7.89 -1.51 -0.94
CA ILE A 278 7.29 -0.54 -0.03
C ILE A 278 5.81 -0.86 0.25
N THR A 279 5.01 -1.31 -0.73
CA THR A 279 3.60 -1.67 -0.46
C THR A 279 3.48 -2.80 0.56
N LYS A 280 4.37 -3.80 0.51
CA LYS A 280 4.43 -4.90 1.49
C LYS A 280 4.77 -4.37 2.89
N ASN A 281 5.77 -3.50 2.97
CA ASN A 281 6.19 -2.87 4.22
C ASN A 281 5.06 -2.03 4.83
N VAL A 282 4.38 -1.22 4.02
CA VAL A 282 3.22 -0.41 4.44
C VAL A 282 2.10 -1.31 4.97
N ARG A 283 1.77 -2.41 4.28
CA ARG A 283 0.76 -3.38 4.73
C ARG A 283 1.08 -3.93 6.12
N ARG A 284 2.34 -4.31 6.37
CA ARG A 284 2.79 -4.83 7.66
C ARG A 284 2.72 -3.79 8.78
N VAL A 285 3.06 -2.54 8.47
CA VAL A 285 2.95 -1.42 9.43
C VAL A 285 1.47 -1.13 9.76
N LEU A 286 0.60 -1.06 8.75
CA LEU A 286 -0.84 -0.87 8.95
C LEU A 286 -1.48 -2.03 9.74
N ALA A 287 -1.07 -3.27 9.48
CA ALA A 287 -1.53 -4.42 10.25
C ALA A 287 -1.14 -4.31 11.73
N THR A 288 0.09 -3.87 12.00
CA THR A 288 0.56 -3.60 13.37
C THR A 288 -0.24 -2.48 14.03
N GLU A 289 -0.54 -1.41 13.30
CA GLU A 289 -1.40 -0.32 13.79
C GLU A 289 -2.80 -0.80 14.14
N LEU A 290 -3.46 -1.55 13.25
CA LEU A 290 -4.80 -2.09 13.50
C LEU A 290 -4.81 -3.00 14.73
N MET A 291 -3.80 -3.86 14.85
CA MET A 291 -3.68 -4.77 15.99
C MET A 291 -3.52 -3.99 17.31
N ALA A 292 -2.64 -2.98 17.33
CA ALA A 292 -2.44 -2.11 18.49
C ALA A 292 -3.68 -1.26 18.81
N ALA A 293 -4.37 -0.72 17.80
CA ALA A 293 -5.55 0.12 17.98
C ALA A 293 -6.71 -0.70 18.58
N CYS A 294 -6.93 -1.91 18.06
CA CYS A 294 -7.90 -2.85 18.59
C CYS A 294 -7.54 -3.30 20.01
N GLN A 295 -6.26 -3.57 20.31
CA GLN A 295 -5.78 -3.91 21.65
C GLN A 295 -6.05 -2.76 22.63
N SER A 296 -5.72 -1.54 22.23
CA SER A 296 -5.90 -0.32 23.02
C SER A 296 -7.36 -0.08 23.42
N LEU A 297 -8.33 -0.45 22.57
CA LEU A 297 -9.75 -0.31 22.88
C LEU A 297 -10.24 -1.25 23.99
N ALA A 298 -9.57 -2.38 24.23
CA ALA A 298 -9.97 -3.30 25.29
C ALA A 298 -9.75 -2.73 26.71
N PHE A 299 -8.96 -1.66 26.84
CA PHE A 299 -8.75 -0.94 28.10
C PHE A 299 -9.76 0.20 28.32
N LYS A 300 -10.81 0.27 27.50
CA LYS A 300 -11.90 1.24 27.64
C LYS A 300 -13.19 0.52 27.97
N ASP A 301 -13.89 1.03 28.97
CA ASP A 301 -15.24 0.59 29.32
C ASP A 301 -16.30 1.36 28.51
N ASP A 302 -17.44 0.71 28.25
CA ASP A 302 -18.67 1.31 27.72
C ASP A 302 -18.47 2.28 26.53
N PHE A 303 -17.87 1.80 25.44
CA PHE A 303 -17.67 2.59 24.22
C PHE A 303 -18.52 2.12 23.05
N ASN A 304 -18.83 3.06 22.16
CA ASN A 304 -19.35 2.80 20.82
C ASN A 304 -18.39 3.39 19.80
N LEU A 305 -17.91 2.56 18.89
CA LEU A 305 -17.17 3.02 17.71
C LEU A 305 -18.15 3.53 16.65
N GLY A 306 -17.65 4.38 15.75
CA GLY A 306 -18.35 4.81 14.56
C GLY A 306 -18.70 3.65 13.64
N ILE A 307 -19.68 3.85 12.75
CA ILE A 307 -20.26 2.75 11.96
C ILE A 307 -19.23 1.95 11.16
N GLY A 308 -18.27 2.62 10.51
CA GLY A 308 -17.25 1.95 9.69
C GLY A 308 -16.14 1.32 10.51
N SER A 309 -15.63 2.05 11.51
CA SER A 309 -14.58 1.56 12.41
C SER A 309 -15.05 0.41 13.30
N ASN A 310 -16.31 0.42 13.73
CA ASN A 310 -16.93 -0.68 14.48
C ASN A 310 -16.99 -1.97 13.67
N TYR A 311 -17.35 -1.89 12.38
CA TYR A 311 -17.36 -3.05 11.49
C TYR A 311 -15.95 -3.64 11.37
N LEU A 312 -14.96 -2.80 11.03
CA LEU A 312 -13.57 -3.23 10.92
C LEU A 312 -13.03 -3.84 12.22
N PHE A 313 -13.29 -3.21 13.37
CA PHE A 313 -12.93 -3.73 14.68
C PHE A 313 -13.51 -5.12 14.94
N LYS A 314 -14.81 -5.31 14.66
CA LYS A 314 -15.49 -6.60 14.88
C LYS A 314 -14.94 -7.71 13.98
N GLU A 315 -14.78 -7.43 12.68
CA GLU A 315 -14.21 -8.42 11.76
C GLU A 315 -12.75 -8.74 12.12
N PHE A 316 -11.96 -7.73 12.48
CA PHE A 316 -10.58 -7.94 12.92
C PHE A 316 -10.52 -8.80 14.18
N ARG A 317 -11.40 -8.58 15.17
CA ARG A 317 -11.45 -9.37 16.40
C ARG A 317 -11.92 -10.82 16.20
N ARG A 318 -12.56 -11.15 15.08
CA ARG A 318 -12.81 -12.55 14.69
C ARG A 318 -11.56 -13.24 14.17
N ALA A 319 -10.65 -12.50 13.56
CA ALA A 319 -9.41 -13.03 12.98
C ALA A 319 -8.23 -13.02 13.98
N VAL A 320 -8.14 -11.99 14.83
CA VAL A 320 -7.05 -11.75 15.77
C VAL A 320 -7.60 -11.46 17.16
N SER A 321 -7.40 -12.42 18.07
CA SER A 321 -7.87 -12.38 19.45
C SER A 321 -7.19 -11.27 20.27
N PHE A 322 -7.80 -10.91 21.40
CA PHE A 322 -7.16 -10.08 22.40
C PHE A 322 -5.94 -10.79 22.99
N ILE A 323 -4.83 -10.07 23.20
CA ILE A 323 -3.62 -10.62 23.80
C ILE A 323 -3.64 -10.31 25.30
N GLU A 324 -3.96 -11.31 26.12
CA GLU A 324 -3.96 -11.17 27.59
C GLU A 324 -2.55 -11.41 28.17
N TYR A 325 -1.87 -12.45 27.70
CA TYR A 325 -0.53 -12.83 28.13
C TYR A 325 0.37 -13.14 26.93
N ASP A 326 1.60 -12.65 26.95
CA ASP A 326 2.59 -12.87 25.89
C ASP A 326 2.95 -14.36 25.76
N LYS A 327 2.95 -15.09 26.88
CA LYS A 327 3.32 -16.52 26.92
C LYS A 327 2.35 -17.42 26.13
N ASP A 328 1.13 -16.94 25.87
CA ASP A 328 0.07 -17.72 25.22
C ASP A 328 0.09 -17.57 23.70
N ILE A 329 0.93 -16.67 23.17
CA ILE A 329 1.01 -16.36 21.73
C ILE A 329 2.45 -16.30 21.24
N GLN A 330 2.61 -16.25 19.92
CA GLN A 330 3.86 -15.85 19.27
C GLN A 330 3.54 -14.61 18.43
N MET A 331 4.13 -13.47 18.79
CA MET A 331 3.77 -12.17 18.21
C MET A 331 3.86 -12.13 16.67
N TYR A 332 4.87 -12.78 16.07
CA TYR A 332 4.99 -12.79 14.60
C TYR A 332 3.82 -13.52 13.92
N GLN A 333 3.27 -14.57 14.54
CA GLN A 333 2.12 -15.31 13.98
C GLN A 333 0.85 -14.45 14.02
N GLU A 334 0.65 -13.69 15.10
CA GLU A 334 -0.47 -12.74 15.21
C GLU A 334 -0.33 -11.58 14.20
N LEU A 335 0.89 -11.07 14.02
CA LEU A 335 1.18 -10.07 12.98
C LEU A 335 0.95 -10.64 11.58
N ASP A 336 1.29 -11.90 11.32
CA ASP A 336 1.05 -12.57 10.04
C ASP A 336 -0.45 -12.72 9.78
N LYS A 337 -1.23 -13.16 10.77
CA LYS A 337 -2.71 -13.18 10.69
C LYS A 337 -3.27 -11.80 10.40
N ALA A 338 -2.81 -10.76 11.12
CA ALA A 338 -3.23 -9.38 10.90
C ALA A 338 -2.87 -8.88 9.50
N THR A 339 -1.70 -9.26 8.98
CA THR A 339 -1.26 -8.89 7.63
C THR A 339 -2.08 -9.59 6.55
N GLN A 340 -2.40 -10.88 6.74
CA GLN A 340 -3.26 -11.65 5.85
C GLN A 340 -4.70 -11.15 5.86
N PHE A 341 -5.22 -10.73 7.02
CA PHE A 341 -6.54 -10.12 7.13
C PHE A 341 -6.68 -8.89 6.23
N LEU A 342 -5.64 -8.06 6.09
CA LEU A 342 -5.66 -6.89 5.22
C LEU A 342 -5.65 -7.21 3.71
N LEU A 343 -5.47 -8.47 3.31
CA LEU A 343 -5.61 -8.90 1.91
C LEU A 343 -7.05 -9.19 1.52
N ASN A 344 -7.98 -9.28 2.49
CA ASN A 344 -9.38 -9.52 2.18
C ASN A 344 -10.08 -8.21 1.77
N GLU A 345 -10.25 -8.04 0.46
CA GLU A 345 -10.87 -6.85 -0.12
C GLU A 345 -12.36 -6.68 0.25
N GLU A 346 -13.06 -7.78 0.57
CA GLU A 346 -14.47 -7.74 0.99
C GLU A 346 -14.67 -6.84 2.22
N ILE A 347 -13.65 -6.71 3.08
CA ILE A 347 -13.69 -5.84 4.25
C ILE A 347 -13.92 -4.39 3.82
N ILE A 348 -13.14 -3.92 2.84
CA ILE A 348 -13.24 -2.54 2.35
C ILE A 348 -14.56 -2.33 1.61
N GLU A 349 -14.96 -3.27 0.75
CA GLU A 349 -16.25 -3.17 0.05
C GLU A 349 -17.43 -3.07 1.02
N ASN A 350 -17.41 -3.85 2.10
CA ASN A 350 -18.47 -3.84 3.09
C ASN A 350 -18.45 -2.55 3.92
N ILE A 351 -17.26 -2.00 4.23
CA ILE A 351 -17.15 -0.67 4.85
C ILE A 351 -17.74 0.40 3.93
N GLU A 352 -17.37 0.41 2.65
CA GLU A 352 -17.85 1.39 1.65
C GLU A 352 -19.38 1.33 1.50
N LYS A 353 -19.96 0.12 1.46
CA LYS A 353 -21.43 -0.10 1.47
C LYS A 353 -22.07 0.43 2.75
N LEU A 354 -21.45 0.21 3.92
CA LEU A 354 -22.00 0.65 5.21
C LEU A 354 -21.99 2.17 5.39
N ILE A 355 -20.96 2.84 4.88
CA ILE A 355 -20.83 4.31 4.99
C ILE A 355 -21.44 5.07 3.81
N ASP A 356 -21.96 4.34 2.81
CA ASP A 356 -22.50 4.89 1.56
C ASP A 356 -21.49 5.84 0.87
N ALA A 357 -20.26 5.33 0.68
CA ALA A 357 -19.18 6.08 0.06
C ALA A 357 -18.03 5.17 -0.41
N GLU A 358 -17.44 5.48 -1.56
CA GLU A 358 -16.12 4.97 -1.94
C GLU A 358 -15.04 5.65 -1.09
N LEU A 359 -13.99 4.95 -0.66
CA LEU A 359 -12.91 5.49 0.16
C LEU A 359 -11.72 6.02 -0.67
N PHE A 360 -11.62 5.64 -1.95
CA PHE A 360 -10.61 6.13 -2.88
C PHE A 360 -11.28 6.79 -4.07
#